data_AF-A0A812MYB9-F1
#
_entry.id   AF-A0A812MYB9-F1
#
_cell.length_a   1.000
_cell.length_b   1.000
_cell.length_c   1.000
_cell.angle_alpha   90.00
_cell.angle_beta   90.00
_cell.angle_gamma   90.00
#
_symmetry.space_group_name_H-M   'P 1'
#
loop_
_entity.id
_entity.type
_entity.pdbx_description
1 polymer ?
#
loop_
_entity_poly.entity_id
_entity_poly.type
_entity_poly.pdbx_seq_one_letter_code
_entity_poly.pdbx_strand_id
1 'polypeptide(L)'
;MVNVNNFFFTLGEVYAAWLLWAFLKDLKQTSDEESWRYVTALAVSPALLILPFAVLLLYESPHYLVVCGKHDQALAVVRSMAAQNGQSQAVAQVEASARMGLAGAEVFRPTSRSRLLPQQAGAGDEACQGWIDVLIRSEFGTIIVGGCYICFVANFLFFGLTYAMPQVFRVMQSPFHPATQVLVVTSADIPACLLSSVLIRSKAYGHRDSLSALAIVLAMLLPTLIILELGDVGIVSAAIYASYLAKCAVTAFFTIAYARD
;
A
#
# COMPACT_ATOMS: atom_id res chain seq x y z
N MET A 1 -2.34 -13.46 8.23
CA MET A 1 -2.44 -13.61 6.75
C MET A 1 -1.20 -13.05 6.08
N VAL A 2 -0.83 -13.52 4.89
CA VAL A 2 0.17 -12.80 4.07
C VAL A 2 -0.55 -11.59 3.52
N ASN A 3 0.09 -10.41 3.51
CA ASN A 3 -0.51 -9.25 2.87
C ASN A 3 -0.49 -9.49 1.35
N VAL A 4 -1.55 -10.12 0.85
CA VAL A 4 -1.69 -10.54 -0.56
C VAL A 4 -1.55 -9.33 -1.48
N ASN A 5 -2.08 -8.17 -1.07
CA ASN A 5 -1.96 -6.93 -1.84
C ASN A 5 -0.50 -6.53 -2.07
N ASN A 6 0.31 -6.51 -1.01
CA ASN A 6 1.72 -6.11 -1.13
C ASN A 6 2.56 -7.14 -1.89
N PHE A 7 2.20 -8.42 -1.81
CA PHE A 7 2.82 -9.45 -2.63
C PHE A 7 2.58 -9.21 -4.12
N PHE A 8 1.33 -8.96 -4.54
CA PHE A 8 1.03 -8.65 -5.94
C PHE A 8 1.61 -7.32 -6.40
N PHE A 9 1.68 -6.32 -5.52
CA PHE A 9 2.38 -5.07 -5.78
C PHE A 9 3.85 -5.32 -6.13
N THR A 10 4.55 -6.10 -5.30
CA THR A 10 5.96 -6.47 -5.54
C THR A 10 6.14 -7.25 -6.83
N LEU A 11 5.24 -8.19 -7.15
CA LEU A 11 5.27 -8.91 -8.42
C LEU A 11 5.11 -7.97 -9.61
N GLY A 12 4.25 -6.95 -9.50
CA GLY A 12 4.07 -5.93 -10.53
C GLY A 12 5.34 -5.12 -10.78
N GLU A 13 6.08 -4.76 -9.72
CA GLU A 13 7.34 -4.04 -9.84
C GLU A 13 8.44 -4.90 -10.46
N VAL A 14 8.58 -6.15 -10.04
CA VAL A 14 9.53 -7.10 -10.64
C VAL A 14 9.20 -7.32 -12.12
N TYR A 15 7.91 -7.41 -12.46
CA TYR A 15 7.47 -7.49 -13.85
C TYR A 15 7.84 -6.24 -14.65
N ALA A 16 7.62 -5.04 -14.10
CA ALA A 16 8.00 -3.79 -14.74
C ALA A 16 9.53 -3.69 -14.94
N ALA A 17 10.32 -4.07 -13.93
CA ALA A 17 11.77 -4.10 -14.02
C ALA A 17 12.27 -5.13 -15.05
N TRP A 18 11.59 -6.28 -15.15
CA TRP A 18 11.86 -7.28 -16.17
C TRP A 18 11.57 -6.75 -17.58
N LEU A 19 10.47 -6.02 -17.79
CA LEU A 19 10.19 -5.36 -19.07
C LEU A 19 11.25 -4.33 -19.44
N LEU A 20 11.69 -3.50 -18.48
CA LEU A 20 12.80 -2.56 -18.70
C LEU A 20 14.09 -3.30 -19.07
N TRP A 21 14.39 -4.41 -18.40
CA TRP A 21 15.56 -5.23 -18.72
C TRP A 21 15.49 -5.88 -20.11
N ALA A 22 14.30 -6.35 -20.52
CA ALA A 22 14.09 -7.00 -21.80
C ALA A 22 14.17 -6.01 -22.98
N PHE A 23 13.56 -4.83 -22.86
CA PHE A 23 13.36 -3.91 -23.97
C PHE A 23 14.18 -2.59 -23.87
N LEU A 24 14.66 -2.21 -22.69
CA LEU A 24 15.28 -0.89 -22.44
C LEU A 24 16.53 -0.99 -21.55
N LYS A 25 17.50 -1.83 -21.94
CA LYS A 25 18.70 -2.17 -21.15
C LYS A 25 19.46 -0.96 -20.59
N ASP A 26 19.70 0.05 -21.43
CA ASP A 26 20.52 1.21 -21.06
C ASP A 26 19.73 2.36 -20.43
N LEU A 27 18.38 2.26 -20.36
CA LEU A 27 17.47 3.34 -19.93
C LEU A 27 17.72 4.68 -20.64
N LYS A 28 18.45 4.66 -21.76
CA LYS A 28 18.72 5.78 -22.63
C LYS A 28 17.86 5.64 -23.88
N GLN A 29 17.57 6.77 -24.52
CA GLN A 29 17.00 6.78 -25.86
C GLN A 29 18.02 6.18 -26.82
N THR A 30 17.96 4.87 -27.02
CA THR A 30 18.67 4.17 -28.08
C THR A 30 18.06 4.54 -29.43
N SER A 31 18.83 4.41 -30.50
CA SER A 31 18.42 4.71 -31.88
C SER A 31 17.18 3.94 -32.37
N ASP A 32 16.79 2.88 -31.67
CA ASP A 32 15.49 2.23 -31.83
C ASP A 32 14.42 3.02 -31.07
N GLU A 33 13.83 4.01 -31.73
CA GLU A 33 12.87 4.98 -31.17
C GLU A 33 11.57 4.36 -30.60
N GLU A 34 11.39 3.04 -30.68
CA GLU A 34 10.12 2.36 -30.37
C GLU A 34 10.13 1.46 -29.12
N SER A 35 11.29 1.22 -28.47
CA SER A 35 11.38 0.24 -27.37
C SER A 35 10.47 0.54 -26.16
N TRP A 36 10.30 1.81 -25.80
CA TRP A 36 9.41 2.21 -24.69
C TRP A 36 7.93 1.96 -25.00
N ARG A 37 7.54 1.94 -26.29
CA ARG A 37 6.17 1.63 -26.73
C ARG A 37 5.83 0.19 -26.41
N TYR A 38 6.75 -0.74 -26.65
CA TYR A 38 6.57 -2.15 -26.28
C TYR A 38 6.47 -2.34 -24.78
N VAL A 39 7.33 -1.67 -23.98
CA VAL A 39 7.22 -1.69 -22.51
C VAL A 39 5.85 -1.21 -22.05
N THR A 40 5.38 -0.09 -22.59
CA THR A 40 4.08 0.49 -22.23
C THR A 40 2.91 -0.41 -22.66
N ALA A 41 2.96 -0.94 -23.88
CA ALA A 41 1.95 -1.85 -24.39
C ALA A 41 1.87 -3.15 -23.58
N LEU A 42 3.01 -3.72 -23.20
CA LEU A 42 3.05 -4.94 -22.38
C LEU A 42 2.66 -4.66 -20.93
N ALA A 43 2.96 -3.47 -20.38
CA ALA A 43 2.52 -3.07 -19.05
C ALA A 43 0.99 -3.00 -18.91
N VAL A 44 0.25 -2.84 -20.01
CA VAL A 44 -1.23 -2.90 -20.02
C VAL A 44 -1.75 -4.35 -19.91
N SER A 45 -0.93 -5.35 -20.23
CA SER A 45 -1.39 -6.75 -20.29
C SER A 45 -1.99 -7.28 -18.97
N PRO A 46 -1.44 -7.02 -17.76
CA PRO A 46 -2.07 -7.48 -16.52
C PRO A 46 -3.43 -6.81 -16.28
N ALA A 47 -3.60 -5.55 -16.70
CA ALA A 47 -4.87 -4.84 -16.59
C ALA A 47 -5.95 -5.41 -17.53
N LEU A 48 -5.57 -5.82 -18.74
CA LEU A 48 -6.49 -6.51 -19.65
C LEU A 48 -6.88 -7.89 -19.13
N LEU A 49 -5.93 -8.60 -18.51
CA LEU A 49 -6.19 -9.91 -17.91
C LEU A 49 -7.14 -9.83 -16.70
N ILE A 50 -7.02 -8.79 -15.85
CA ILE A 50 -7.90 -8.63 -14.68
C ILE A 50 -9.30 -8.11 -15.06
N LEU A 51 -9.45 -7.42 -16.19
CA LEU A 51 -10.70 -6.78 -16.62
C LEU A 51 -11.94 -7.71 -16.58
N PRO A 52 -11.94 -8.93 -17.16
CA PRO A 52 -13.11 -9.80 -17.08
C PRO A 52 -13.45 -10.21 -15.64
N PHE A 53 -12.46 -10.42 -14.78
CA PHE A 53 -12.70 -10.72 -13.36
C PHE A 53 -13.27 -9.50 -12.63
N ALA A 54 -12.77 -8.31 -12.95
CA ALA A 54 -13.25 -7.07 -12.36
C ALA A 54 -14.71 -6.79 -12.74
N VAL A 55 -15.08 -7.00 -14.00
CA VAL A 55 -16.44 -6.75 -14.49
C VAL A 55 -17.43 -7.82 -14.02
N LEU A 56 -17.00 -9.08 -13.94
CA LEU A 56 -17.92 -10.21 -13.69
C LEU A 56 -17.97 -10.68 -12.23
N LEU A 57 -16.90 -10.51 -11.45
CA LEU A 57 -16.78 -11.09 -10.12
C LEU A 57 -16.72 -10.06 -8.98
N LEU A 58 -16.31 -8.82 -9.24
CA LEU A 58 -16.23 -7.81 -8.17
C LEU A 58 -17.61 -7.22 -7.89
N TYR A 59 -18.02 -7.31 -6.63
CA TYR A 59 -19.17 -6.59 -6.11
C TYR A 59 -18.75 -5.19 -5.66
N GLU A 60 -19.66 -4.24 -5.81
CA GLU A 60 -19.53 -2.93 -5.16
C GLU A 60 -19.46 -3.07 -3.64
N SER A 61 -18.72 -2.16 -3.00
CA SER A 61 -18.60 -2.14 -1.54
C SER A 61 -19.98 -1.91 -0.89
N PRO A 62 -20.42 -2.74 0.08
CA PRO A 62 -21.69 -2.54 0.78
C PRO A 62 -21.81 -1.15 1.40
N HIS A 63 -20.69 -0.60 1.91
CA HIS A 63 -20.67 0.73 2.50
C HIS A 63 -20.98 1.82 1.47
N TYR A 64 -20.39 1.73 0.27
CA TYR A 64 -20.69 2.65 -0.82
C TYR A 64 -22.16 2.58 -1.23
N LEU A 65 -22.71 1.37 -1.36
CA LEU A 65 -24.11 1.17 -1.70
C LEU A 65 -25.07 1.76 -0.64
N VAL A 66 -24.75 1.64 0.65
CA VAL A 66 -25.52 2.27 1.74
C VAL A 66 -25.49 3.80 1.64
N VAL A 67 -24.31 4.39 1.43
CA VAL A 67 -24.17 5.85 1.26
C VAL A 67 -24.96 6.35 0.05
N CYS A 68 -25.02 5.57 -1.02
CA CYS A 68 -25.85 5.88 -2.20
C CYS A 68 -27.34 5.58 -2.03
N GLY A 69 -27.80 5.17 -0.85
CA GLY A 69 -29.20 4.82 -0.58
C GLY A 69 -29.67 3.49 -1.18
N LYS A 70 -28.77 2.70 -1.78
CA LYS A 70 -29.05 1.39 -2.43
C LYS A 70 -29.00 0.25 -1.41
N HIS A 71 -29.81 0.35 -0.36
CA HIS A 71 -29.80 -0.57 0.79
C HIS A 71 -30.04 -2.03 0.41
N ASP A 72 -30.96 -2.31 -0.53
CA ASP A 72 -31.26 -3.68 -0.96
C ASP A 72 -30.06 -4.35 -1.64
N GLN A 73 -29.31 -3.59 -2.46
CA GLN A 73 -28.10 -4.08 -3.12
C GLN A 73 -26.99 -4.33 -2.09
N ALA A 74 -26.81 -3.41 -1.14
CA ALA A 74 -25.85 -3.57 -0.06
C ALA A 74 -26.12 -4.85 0.74
N LEU A 75 -27.40 -5.08 1.08
CA LEU A 75 -27.83 -6.28 1.80
C LEU A 75 -27.58 -7.56 0.98
N ALA A 76 -27.87 -7.53 -0.32
CA ALA A 76 -27.60 -8.65 -1.21
C ALA A 76 -26.10 -9.00 -1.25
N VAL A 77 -25.21 -7.99 -1.33
CA VAL A 77 -23.75 -8.20 -1.29
C VAL A 77 -23.32 -8.80 0.05
N VAL A 78 -23.80 -8.27 1.19
CA VAL A 78 -23.48 -8.80 2.52
C VAL A 78 -23.94 -10.25 2.69
N ARG A 79 -25.14 -10.60 2.20
CA ARG A 79 -25.64 -11.99 2.19
C ARG A 79 -24.75 -12.90 1.34
N SER A 80 -24.34 -12.46 0.16
CA SER A 80 -23.43 -13.22 -0.71
C SER A 80 -22.08 -13.46 -0.02
N MET A 81 -21.49 -12.43 0.60
CA MET A 81 -20.25 -12.54 1.37
C MET A 81 -20.41 -13.48 2.58
N ALA A 82 -21.51 -13.38 3.32
CA ALA A 82 -21.79 -14.25 4.45
C ALA A 82 -21.98 -15.71 4.01
N ALA A 83 -22.63 -15.96 2.87
CA ALA A 83 -22.76 -17.29 2.31
C ALA A 83 -21.40 -17.88 1.92
N GLN A 84 -20.54 -17.10 1.25
CA GLN A 84 -19.18 -17.52 0.90
C GLN A 84 -18.30 -17.82 2.13
N ASN A 85 -18.54 -17.11 3.23
CA ASN A 85 -17.83 -17.31 4.50
C ASN A 85 -18.47 -18.35 5.42
N GLY A 86 -19.58 -19.00 5.03
CA GLY A 86 -20.32 -19.94 5.88
C GLY A 86 -21.01 -19.31 7.09
N GLN A 87 -21.27 -18.00 7.06
CA GLN A 87 -21.82 -17.18 8.14
C GLN A 87 -23.24 -16.65 7.83
N SER A 88 -24.00 -17.33 6.97
CA SER A 88 -25.36 -16.90 6.57
C SER A 88 -26.33 -16.69 7.74
N GLN A 89 -26.13 -17.41 8.85
CA GLN A 89 -26.97 -17.30 10.04
C GLN A 89 -26.78 -15.96 10.76
N ALA A 90 -25.57 -15.41 10.77
CA ALA A 90 -25.29 -14.12 11.42
C ALA A 90 -26.06 -12.98 10.74
N VAL A 91 -26.16 -13.00 9.41
CA VAL A 91 -26.94 -11.99 8.66
C VAL A 91 -28.44 -12.14 8.96
N ALA A 92 -28.95 -13.37 9.01
CA ALA A 92 -30.36 -13.60 9.36
C ALA A 92 -30.70 -13.11 10.78
N GLN A 93 -29.79 -13.28 11.74
CA GLN A 93 -29.98 -12.78 13.11
C GLN A 93 -29.96 -11.25 13.17
N VAL A 94 -29.05 -10.59 12.45
CA VAL A 94 -29.00 -9.12 12.37
C VAL A 94 -30.26 -8.57 11.72
N GLU A 95 -30.73 -9.18 10.63
CA GLU A 95 -31.97 -8.78 9.96
C GLU A 95 -33.21 -9.01 10.83
N ALA A 96 -33.31 -10.15 11.51
CA ALA A 96 -34.41 -10.43 12.43
C ALA A 96 -34.42 -9.42 13.59
N SER A 97 -33.24 -9.11 14.13
CA SER A 97 -33.08 -8.10 15.19
C SER A 97 -33.45 -6.70 14.71
N ALA A 98 -33.07 -6.33 13.48
CA ALA A 98 -33.46 -5.05 12.88
C ALA A 98 -34.99 -4.96 12.67
N ARG A 99 -35.63 -6.04 12.23
CA ARG A 99 -37.10 -6.11 12.07
C ARG A 99 -37.84 -6.06 13.40
N MET A 100 -37.35 -6.76 14.43
CA MET A 100 -37.91 -6.72 15.78
C MET A 100 -37.67 -5.36 16.45
N GLY A 101 -36.53 -4.73 16.19
CA GLY A 101 -36.19 -3.38 16.66
C GLY A 101 -37.00 -2.27 15.98
N LEU A 102 -37.42 -2.46 14.74
CA LEU A 102 -38.40 -1.58 14.08
C LEU A 102 -39.81 -1.68 14.68
N ALA A 103 -40.14 -2.80 15.34
CA ALA A 103 -41.35 -2.93 16.15
C ALA A 103 -41.17 -2.41 17.60
N GLY A 104 -39.94 -2.08 18.01
CA GLY A 104 -39.59 -1.62 19.35
C GLY A 104 -38.49 -0.55 19.31
N ALA A 105 -38.73 0.53 18.57
CA ALA A 105 -37.79 1.63 18.32
C ALA A 105 -37.47 2.50 19.56
N GLU A 106 -37.17 1.87 20.70
CA GLU A 106 -36.73 2.50 21.94
C GLU A 106 -35.36 1.98 22.43
N VAL A 107 -34.88 0.80 21.99
CA VAL A 107 -33.79 0.10 22.73
C VAL A 107 -32.37 0.33 22.19
N PHE A 108 -32.18 0.87 20.98
CA PHE A 108 -30.87 1.39 20.58
C PHE A 108 -30.87 2.92 20.62
N ARG A 109 -31.01 3.49 21.82
CA ARG A 109 -30.44 4.80 22.08
C ARG A 109 -28.92 4.61 22.06
N PRO A 110 -28.18 5.10 21.03
CA PRO A 110 -26.74 5.17 21.13
C PRO A 110 -26.44 5.94 22.42
N THR A 111 -25.79 5.27 23.38
CA THR A 111 -25.37 5.89 24.64
C THR A 111 -24.63 7.16 24.27
N SER A 112 -25.08 8.27 24.86
CA SER A 112 -24.99 9.68 24.42
C SER A 112 -23.59 10.28 24.20
N ARG A 113 -22.56 9.48 23.94
CA ARG A 113 -21.21 9.94 23.60
C ARG A 113 -20.90 9.95 22.10
N SER A 114 -21.70 9.27 21.27
CA SER A 114 -21.59 9.32 19.81
C SER A 114 -22.65 10.23 19.16
N ARG A 115 -23.02 11.32 19.85
CA ARG A 115 -24.07 12.27 19.46
C ARG A 115 -23.50 13.51 18.76
N LEU A 116 -22.47 13.31 17.92
CA LEU A 116 -21.78 14.40 17.21
C LEU A 116 -21.83 14.30 15.69
N LEU A 117 -22.51 13.28 15.14
CA LEU A 117 -22.86 13.31 13.73
C LEU A 117 -24.28 13.88 13.61
N PRO A 118 -24.46 15.06 12.99
CA PRO A 118 -25.77 15.64 12.75
C PRO A 118 -26.57 14.68 11.87
N GLN A 119 -27.49 13.94 12.47
CA GLN A 119 -28.48 13.16 11.76
C GLN A 119 -29.61 14.10 11.34
N GLN A 120 -29.32 15.02 10.42
CA GLN A 120 -30.35 15.71 9.65
C GLN A 120 -30.09 15.47 8.17
N ALA A 121 -31.11 14.91 7.54
CA ALA A 121 -31.22 14.74 6.10
C ALA A 121 -31.35 16.13 5.45
N GLY A 122 -30.23 16.84 5.35
CA GLY A 122 -30.02 18.04 4.55
C GLY A 122 -28.87 17.76 3.58
N ALA A 123 -29.07 18.10 2.31
CA ALA A 123 -28.30 17.63 1.16
C ALA A 123 -26.78 17.79 1.27
N GLY A 124 -26.05 16.68 1.10
CA GLY A 124 -24.71 16.56 0.50
C GLY A 124 -23.53 17.28 1.16
N ASP A 125 -23.61 18.60 1.30
CA ASP A 125 -22.49 19.47 1.64
C ASP A 125 -22.20 19.48 3.16
N GLU A 126 -23.24 19.42 4.00
CA GLU A 126 -23.08 19.41 5.46
C GLU A 126 -22.43 18.11 5.98
N ALA A 127 -22.63 17.00 5.27
CA ALA A 127 -22.00 15.72 5.62
C ALA A 127 -20.49 15.78 5.41
N CYS A 128 -20.02 16.40 4.31
CA CYS A 128 -18.59 16.55 4.04
C CYS A 128 -17.91 17.43 5.10
N GLN A 129 -18.59 18.49 5.53
CA GLN A 129 -18.10 19.42 6.54
C GLN A 129 -17.95 18.75 7.91
N GLY A 130 -18.88 17.88 8.30
CA GLY A 130 -18.80 17.11 9.54
C GLY A 130 -17.60 16.14 9.59
N TRP A 131 -17.21 15.53 8.47
CA TRP A 131 -16.02 14.67 8.42
C TRP A 131 -14.72 15.46 8.56
N ILE A 132 -14.66 16.64 7.95
CA ILE A 132 -13.52 17.56 8.08
C ILE A 132 -13.37 17.99 9.54
N ASP A 133 -14.46 18.33 10.22
CA ASP A 133 -14.43 18.70 11.63
C ASP A 133 -13.92 17.56 12.51
N VAL A 134 -14.30 16.31 12.23
CA VAL A 134 -13.79 15.14 12.94
C VAL A 134 -12.28 14.95 12.73
N LEU A 135 -11.79 15.17 11.50
CA LEU A 135 -10.36 15.10 11.18
C LEU A 135 -9.54 16.22 11.83
N ILE A 136 -10.13 17.40 12.02
CA ILE A 136 -9.46 18.58 12.58
C ILE A 136 -9.49 18.60 14.12
N ARG A 137 -10.19 17.67 14.77
CA ARG A 137 -10.19 17.57 16.24
C ARG A 137 -8.77 17.39 16.77
N SER A 138 -8.40 18.25 17.72
CA SER A 138 -7.06 18.29 18.32
C SER A 138 -6.63 16.96 18.96
N GLU A 139 -7.59 16.15 19.40
CA GLU A 139 -7.35 14.82 19.96
C GLU A 139 -6.75 13.84 18.93
N PHE A 140 -7.15 13.93 17.66
CA PHE A 140 -6.66 13.08 16.58
C PHE A 140 -5.61 13.75 15.72
N GLY A 141 -5.49 15.09 15.78
CA GLY A 141 -4.59 15.88 14.95
C GLY A 141 -3.15 15.35 14.93
N THR A 142 -2.57 15.06 16.10
CA THR A 142 -1.19 14.52 16.18
C THR A 142 -1.06 13.15 15.52
N ILE A 143 -2.06 12.28 15.68
CA ILE A 143 -2.06 10.94 15.06
C ILE A 143 -2.20 11.05 13.55
N ILE A 144 -3.10 11.91 13.07
CA ILE A 144 -3.33 12.15 11.65
C ILE A 144 -2.08 12.76 11.01
N VAL A 145 -1.53 13.83 11.57
CA VAL A 145 -0.30 14.48 11.07
C VAL A 145 0.87 13.50 11.10
N GLY A 146 1.03 12.74 12.19
CA GLY A 146 2.06 11.70 12.30
C GLY A 146 1.90 10.61 11.25
N GLY A 147 0.68 10.11 11.02
CA GLY A 147 0.36 9.13 9.99
C GLY A 147 0.61 9.66 8.59
N CYS A 148 0.16 10.89 8.28
CA CYS A 148 0.44 11.57 7.02
C CYS A 148 1.93 11.73 6.77
N TYR A 149 2.71 12.09 7.80
CA TYR A 149 4.16 12.22 7.70
C TYR A 149 4.82 10.85 7.46
N ILE A 150 4.40 9.79 8.16
CA ILE A 150 4.89 8.43 7.91
C ILE A 150 4.58 8.00 6.47
N CYS A 151 3.37 8.25 5.97
CA CYS A 151 3.00 7.98 4.59
C CYS A 151 3.90 8.75 3.61
N PHE A 152 4.11 10.06 3.84
CA PHE A 152 5.00 10.87 3.02
C PHE A 152 6.42 10.30 2.98
N VAL A 153 7.01 10.02 4.14
CA VAL A 153 8.36 9.45 4.26
C VAL A 153 8.44 8.07 3.61
N ALA A 154 7.45 7.21 3.81
CA ALA A 154 7.40 5.88 3.21
C ALA A 154 7.39 5.98 1.67
N ASN A 155 6.52 6.80 1.08
CA ASN A 155 6.48 6.98 -0.38
C ASN A 155 7.77 7.62 -0.90
N PHE A 156 8.26 8.66 -0.23
CA PHE A 156 9.48 9.37 -0.63
C PHE A 156 10.69 8.42 -0.64
N LEU A 157 10.88 7.65 0.42
CA LEU A 157 11.97 6.67 0.48
C LEU A 157 11.77 5.55 -0.54
N PHE A 158 10.55 5.00 -0.67
CA PHE A 158 10.29 3.87 -1.55
C PHE A 158 10.48 4.20 -3.03
N PHE A 159 9.81 5.25 -3.52
CA PHE A 159 9.92 5.66 -4.91
C PHE A 159 11.21 6.43 -5.17
N GLY A 160 11.60 7.33 -4.26
CA GLY A 160 12.82 8.13 -4.40
C GLY A 160 14.07 7.26 -4.49
N LEU A 161 14.19 6.23 -3.65
CA LEU A 161 15.33 5.31 -3.72
C LEU A 161 15.31 4.51 -5.03
N THR A 162 14.15 4.02 -5.46
CA THR A 162 14.00 3.28 -6.73
C THR A 162 14.46 4.13 -7.94
N TYR A 163 14.12 5.42 -7.97
CA TYR A 163 14.56 6.34 -9.03
C TYR A 163 16.01 6.81 -8.91
N ALA A 164 16.54 6.91 -7.69
CA ALA A 164 17.93 7.31 -7.46
C ALA A 164 18.91 6.19 -7.80
N MET A 165 18.53 4.92 -7.63
CA MET A 165 19.42 3.77 -7.81
C MET A 165 20.15 3.72 -9.17
N PRO A 166 19.49 3.91 -10.33
CA PRO A 166 20.20 3.98 -11.61
C PRO A 166 21.29 5.06 -11.68
N GLN A 167 21.14 6.17 -10.94
CA GLN A 167 22.15 7.23 -10.86
C GLN A 167 23.32 6.80 -9.96
N VAL A 168 23.01 6.22 -8.79
CA VAL A 168 24.02 5.70 -7.85
C VAL A 168 24.90 4.65 -8.52
N PHE A 169 24.30 3.70 -9.25
CA PHE A 169 25.07 2.67 -9.96
C PHE A 169 25.89 3.19 -11.13
N ARG A 170 25.45 4.29 -11.78
CA ARG A 170 26.23 4.95 -12.84
C ARG A 170 27.53 5.51 -12.29
N VAL A 171 27.49 6.13 -11.10
CA VAL A 171 28.70 6.65 -10.42
C VAL A 171 29.67 5.52 -10.07
N MET A 172 29.15 4.36 -9.69
CA MET A 172 29.96 3.19 -9.32
C MET A 172 30.62 2.46 -10.50
N GLN A 173 30.49 2.95 -11.74
CA GLN A 173 31.06 2.36 -12.97
C GLN A 173 30.81 0.85 -13.08
N SER A 174 29.65 0.39 -12.61
CA SER A 174 29.30 -1.03 -12.62
C SER A 174 29.26 -1.56 -14.07
N PRO A 175 29.78 -2.79 -14.33
CA PRO A 175 29.76 -3.38 -15.67
C PRO A 175 28.35 -3.80 -16.12
N PHE A 176 27.35 -3.74 -15.23
CA PHE A 176 25.98 -4.11 -15.53
C PHE A 176 25.21 -2.96 -16.17
N HIS A 177 24.33 -3.30 -17.12
CA HIS A 177 23.37 -2.35 -17.67
C HIS A 177 22.44 -1.81 -16.56
N PRO A 178 22.04 -0.52 -16.61
CA PRO A 178 21.12 0.09 -15.65
C PRO A 178 19.84 -0.72 -15.39
N ALA A 179 19.24 -1.30 -16.43
CA ALA A 179 18.03 -2.09 -16.26
C ALA A 179 18.26 -3.40 -15.47
N THR A 180 19.44 -4.02 -15.59
CA THR A 180 19.81 -5.18 -14.76
C THR A 180 19.89 -4.78 -13.30
N GLN A 181 20.46 -3.61 -13.02
CA GLN A 181 20.58 -3.11 -11.65
C GLN A 181 19.22 -2.80 -11.03
N VAL A 182 18.30 -2.17 -11.80
CA VAL A 182 16.91 -1.99 -11.38
C VAL A 182 16.27 -3.34 -11.06
N LEU A 183 16.38 -4.33 -11.96
CA LEU A 183 15.82 -5.66 -11.73
C LEU A 183 16.35 -6.33 -10.45
N VAL A 184 17.67 -6.26 -10.20
CA VAL A 184 18.26 -6.84 -8.98
C VAL A 184 17.77 -6.08 -7.73
N VAL A 185 17.73 -4.75 -7.77
CA VAL A 185 17.23 -3.93 -6.64
C VAL A 185 15.76 -4.22 -6.35
N THR A 186 14.91 -4.26 -7.37
CA THR A 186 13.47 -4.56 -7.21
C THR A 186 13.25 -6.00 -6.73
N SER A 187 14.15 -6.94 -7.05
CA SER A 187 14.07 -8.30 -6.50
C SER A 187 14.26 -8.34 -4.97
N ALA A 188 14.93 -7.33 -4.38
CA ALA A 188 15.07 -7.19 -2.93
C ALA A 188 13.74 -6.83 -2.23
N ASP A 189 12.70 -6.48 -2.97
CA ASP A 189 11.37 -6.23 -2.43
C ASP A 189 10.67 -7.53 -1.99
N ILE A 190 11.04 -8.68 -2.56
CA ILE A 190 10.54 -10.00 -2.17
C ILE A 190 10.94 -10.37 -0.73
N PRO A 191 12.24 -10.40 -0.35
CA PRO A 191 12.62 -10.66 1.03
C PRO A 191 12.11 -9.57 1.99
N ALA A 192 11.94 -8.33 1.54
CA ALA A 192 11.32 -7.27 2.34
C ALA A 192 9.84 -7.55 2.67
N CYS A 193 9.07 -8.09 1.71
CA CYS A 193 7.69 -8.53 1.95
C CYS A 193 7.61 -9.70 2.94
N LEU A 194 8.60 -10.61 2.92
CA LEU A 194 8.69 -11.68 3.91
C LEU A 194 9.04 -11.13 5.29
N LEU A 195 10.05 -10.25 5.36
CA LEU A 195 10.47 -9.59 6.61
C LEU A 195 9.31 -8.83 7.25
N SER A 196 8.60 -8.00 6.48
CA SER A 196 7.45 -7.25 6.95
C SER A 196 6.31 -8.17 7.43
N SER A 197 6.03 -9.26 6.72
CA SER A 197 5.06 -10.28 7.14
C SER A 197 5.44 -10.96 8.46
N VAL A 198 6.74 -11.20 8.70
CA VAL A 198 7.24 -11.74 9.97
C VAL A 198 7.08 -10.71 11.08
N LEU A 199 7.45 -9.45 10.84
CA LEU A 199 7.34 -8.36 11.82
C LEU A 199 5.88 -8.11 12.22
N ILE A 200 4.96 -7.98 11.27
CA ILE A 200 3.53 -7.77 11.53
C ILE A 200 2.91 -8.91 12.34
N ARG A 201 3.36 -10.15 12.14
CA ARG A 201 2.84 -11.33 12.86
C ARG A 201 3.54 -11.58 14.19
N SER A 202 4.66 -10.92 14.45
CA SER A 202 5.41 -11.16 15.67
C SER A 202 4.61 -10.70 16.87
N LYS A 203 4.39 -11.59 17.84
CA LYS A 203 3.82 -11.21 19.14
C LYS A 203 4.81 -10.42 20.00
N ALA A 204 6.09 -10.48 19.67
CA ALA A 204 7.16 -9.85 20.45
C ALA A 204 7.36 -8.37 20.08
N TYR A 205 6.97 -7.95 18.87
CA TYR A 205 7.20 -6.60 18.37
C TYR A 205 5.88 -5.96 17.97
N GLY A 206 5.58 -4.79 18.53
CA GLY A 206 4.45 -3.99 18.06
C GLY A 206 4.71 -3.43 16.66
N HIS A 207 3.63 -3.06 15.97
CA HIS A 207 3.70 -2.36 14.69
C HIS A 207 4.54 -1.09 14.77
N ARG A 208 4.32 -0.29 15.83
CA ARG A 208 5.10 0.92 16.14
C ARG A 208 6.59 0.64 16.35
N ASP A 209 6.92 -0.43 17.08
CA ASP A 209 8.31 -0.79 17.38
C ASP A 209 9.04 -1.23 16.11
N SER A 210 8.34 -1.98 15.26
CA SER A 210 8.85 -2.42 13.96
C SER A 210 9.15 -1.24 13.04
N LEU A 211 8.23 -0.27 12.93
CA LEU A 211 8.45 0.97 12.16
C LEU A 211 9.63 1.78 12.72
N SER A 212 9.72 1.90 14.04
CA SER A 212 10.79 2.65 14.70
C SER A 212 12.16 1.99 14.47
N ALA A 213 12.25 0.68 14.61
CA ALA A 213 13.47 -0.09 14.36
C ALA A 213 13.92 0.03 12.89
N LEU A 214 13.00 -0.10 11.94
CA LEU A 214 13.31 0.06 10.52
C LEU A 214 13.74 1.49 10.18
N ALA A 215 13.10 2.51 10.77
CA ALA A 215 13.51 3.90 10.60
C ALA A 215 14.95 4.14 11.08
N ILE A 216 15.33 3.55 12.23
CA ILE A 216 16.71 3.62 12.74
C ILE A 216 17.69 2.92 11.78
N VAL A 217 17.35 1.72 11.30
CA VAL A 217 18.16 1.01 10.30
C VAL A 217 18.36 1.85 9.05
N LEU A 218 17.29 2.48 8.54
CA LEU A 218 17.35 3.35 7.38
C LEU A 218 18.20 4.60 7.60
N ALA A 219 18.09 5.24 8.78
CA ALA A 219 18.91 6.38 9.14
C ALA A 219 20.41 6.04 9.19
N MET A 220 20.77 4.78 9.50
CA MET A 220 22.16 4.30 9.45
C MET A 220 22.61 3.94 8.03
N LEU A 221 21.74 3.31 7.24
CA LEU A 221 22.11 2.82 5.90
C LEU A 221 22.17 3.93 4.85
N LEU A 222 21.21 4.87 4.84
CA LEU A 222 21.11 5.88 3.77
C LEU A 222 22.33 6.81 3.66
N PRO A 223 22.96 7.29 4.75
CA PRO A 223 24.18 8.09 4.66
C PRO A 223 25.35 7.36 3.98
N THR A 224 25.40 6.03 4.04
CA THR A 224 26.45 5.25 3.36
C THR A 224 26.39 5.41 1.84
N LEU A 225 25.22 5.72 1.28
CA LEU A 225 25.05 6.04 -0.14
C LEU A 225 25.64 7.40 -0.52
N ILE A 226 25.75 8.33 0.42
CA ILE A 226 26.41 9.63 0.20
C ILE A 226 27.93 9.43 0.19
N ILE A 227 28.45 8.54 1.04
CA ILE A 227 29.89 8.24 1.12
C ILE A 227 30.40 7.66 -0.21
N LEU A 228 29.55 7.03 -1.03
CA LEU A 228 29.92 6.59 -2.38
C LEU A 228 30.49 7.70 -3.27
N GLU A 229 30.02 8.94 -3.10
CA GLU A 229 30.50 10.07 -3.89
C GLU A 229 31.94 10.46 -3.53
N LEU A 230 32.45 10.04 -2.37
CA LEU A 230 33.79 10.38 -1.89
C LEU A 230 34.91 9.52 -2.54
N GLY A 231 34.57 8.54 -3.38
CA GLY A 231 35.48 7.98 -4.38
C GLY A 231 36.48 6.91 -3.91
N ASP A 232 36.36 6.38 -2.68
CA ASP A 232 37.22 5.28 -2.22
C ASP A 232 36.69 3.91 -2.69
N VAL A 233 37.51 3.18 -3.45
CA VAL A 233 37.16 1.90 -4.11
C VAL A 233 36.75 0.82 -3.10
N GLY A 234 37.33 0.81 -1.90
CA GLY A 234 36.95 -0.15 -0.85
C GLY A 234 35.50 0.04 -0.38
N ILE A 235 35.03 1.29 -0.39
CA ILE A 235 33.70 1.70 0.09
C ILE A 235 32.60 1.35 -0.93
N VAL A 236 32.95 1.21 -2.21
CA VAL A 236 31.97 0.92 -3.29
C VAL A 236 31.23 -0.40 -3.03
N SER A 237 31.95 -1.46 -2.69
CA SER A 237 31.33 -2.76 -2.40
C SER A 237 30.39 -2.71 -1.18
N ALA A 238 30.84 -2.08 -0.10
CA ALA A 238 30.05 -1.89 1.12
C ALA A 238 28.76 -1.12 0.84
N ALA A 239 28.82 -0.09 0.01
CA ALA A 239 27.67 0.71 -0.33
C ALA A 239 26.71 0.02 -1.31
N ILE A 240 27.19 -0.89 -2.17
CA ILE A 240 26.29 -1.78 -2.93
C ILE A 240 25.48 -2.64 -1.96
N TYR A 241 26.12 -3.31 -0.99
CA TYR A 241 25.38 -4.09 0.01
C TYR A 241 24.44 -3.22 0.85
N ALA A 242 24.89 -2.03 1.25
CA ALA A 242 24.07 -1.09 1.98
C ALA A 242 22.87 -0.59 1.16
N SER A 243 23.01 -0.42 -0.16
CA SER A 243 21.92 -0.05 -1.07
C SER A 243 20.82 -1.11 -1.12
N TYR A 244 21.19 -2.39 -1.22
CA TYR A 244 20.23 -3.50 -1.21
C TYR A 244 19.55 -3.65 0.16
N LEU A 245 20.31 -3.52 1.25
CA LEU A 245 19.75 -3.54 2.60
C LEU A 245 18.82 -2.36 2.84
N ALA A 246 19.19 -1.17 2.36
CA ALA A 246 18.36 0.03 2.45
C ALA A 246 17.06 -0.17 1.70
N LYS A 247 17.11 -0.67 0.46
CA LYS A 247 15.90 -0.98 -0.31
C LYS A 247 15.01 -2.00 0.42
N CYS A 248 15.60 -3.08 0.93
CA CYS A 248 14.86 -4.08 1.69
C CYS A 248 14.18 -3.47 2.95
N ALA A 249 14.91 -2.66 3.70
CA ALA A 249 14.37 -1.97 4.89
C ALA A 249 13.30 -0.93 4.54
N VAL A 250 13.46 -0.17 3.45
CA VAL A 250 12.47 0.80 2.96
C VAL A 250 11.19 0.09 2.55
N THR A 251 11.28 -1.01 1.81
CA THR A 251 10.11 -1.77 1.36
C THR A 251 9.39 -2.45 2.52
N ALA A 252 10.13 -2.94 3.52
CA ALA A 252 9.53 -3.44 4.75
C ALA A 252 8.83 -2.31 5.53
N PHE A 253 9.46 -1.14 5.66
CA PHE A 253 8.89 0.03 6.31
C PHE A 253 7.61 0.49 5.61
N PHE A 254 7.65 0.60 4.28
CA PHE A 254 6.50 0.94 3.45
C PHE A 254 5.36 -0.07 3.62
N THR A 255 5.66 -1.37 3.57
CA THR A 255 4.65 -2.41 3.75
C THR A 255 3.98 -2.35 5.11
N ILE A 256 4.75 -2.16 6.17
CA ILE A 256 4.21 -2.07 7.53
C ILE A 256 3.37 -0.79 7.65
N ALA A 257 3.85 0.36 7.18
CA ALA A 257 3.11 1.63 7.24
C ALA A 257 1.72 1.58 6.57
N TYR A 258 1.54 0.72 5.56
CA TYR A 258 0.27 0.52 4.86
C TYR A 258 -0.50 -0.74 5.28
N ALA A 259 0.04 -1.55 6.18
CA ALA A 259 -0.68 -2.70 6.71
C ALA A 259 -1.84 -2.21 7.58
N ARG A 260 -3.05 -2.66 7.27
CA ARG A 260 -4.20 -2.51 8.17
C ARG A 260 -4.12 -3.63 9.20
N ASP A 261 -4.13 -3.26 10.48
CA ASP A 261 -4.37 -4.18 11.60
C ASP A 261 -5.82 -4.72 11.56
#